data_AF-A0A383CVK6-F1
#
_entry.id   AF-A0A383CVK6-F1
#
_cell.length_a   1.000
_cell.length_b   1.000
_cell.length_c   1.000
_cell.angle_alpha   90.00
_cell.angle_beta   90.00
_cell.angle_gamma   90.00
#
_symmetry.space_group_name_H-M   'P 1'
#
loop_
_entity.id
_entity.type
_entity.pdbx_description
1 polymer ?
#
loop_
_entity_poly.entity_id
_entity_poly.type
_entity_poly.pdbx_seq_one_letter_code
_entity_poly.pdbx_strand_id
1 'polypeptide(L)'
;VIGFRLVGVLKEGTTATDLVLTVTQMLRAKGVVGKFVEFCGPGLDHLTLADRATIANMAPEYGATCGFFPVDQETITYLKFSGRSQHRVKLVEAYARAQGLWRDQTTPTPIFTDELELDISTVSPTIAGPKRPQDKILLHQAKTTFQSLISEAPLNKKAEQLEAIVETDSQKHVVSDGAIVIAAITSCTNTSNPSVMLAAGLLARNAVRLGLQVKPWVKTSLAPGSKVVTDYLKVAGV
;
A
#
# COMPACT_ATOMS: atom_id res chain seq x y z
N VAL A 1 -22.88 8.65 -2.29
CA VAL A 1 -21.72 7.70 -2.32
C VAL A 1 -20.91 8.03 -3.57
N ILE A 2 -19.58 8.09 -3.47
CA ILE A 2 -18.69 8.29 -4.62
C ILE A 2 -18.29 6.92 -5.15
N GLY A 3 -18.60 6.64 -6.42
CA GLY A 3 -18.14 5.43 -7.09
C GLY A 3 -16.68 5.58 -7.50
N PHE A 4 -15.84 4.59 -7.18
CA PHE A 4 -14.45 4.55 -7.64
C PHE A 4 -14.25 3.31 -8.49
N ARG A 5 -14.36 3.50 -9.81
CA ARG A 5 -14.30 2.43 -10.79
C ARG A 5 -12.85 2.05 -11.09
N LEU A 6 -12.49 0.81 -10.80
CA LEU A 6 -11.19 0.23 -11.15
C LEU A 6 -11.33 -0.61 -12.42
N VAL A 7 -10.44 -0.39 -13.38
CA VAL A 7 -10.30 -1.18 -14.61
C VAL A 7 -8.86 -1.62 -14.81
N GLY A 8 -8.63 -2.57 -15.71
CA GLY A 8 -7.29 -3.06 -16.02
C GLY A 8 -6.74 -4.02 -14.97
N VAL A 9 -5.43 -4.29 -15.06
CA VAL A 9 -4.69 -5.21 -14.19
C VAL A 9 -3.40 -4.53 -13.77
N LEU A 10 -3.03 -4.68 -12.49
CA LEU A 10 -1.76 -4.13 -11.98
C LEU A 10 -0.58 -4.76 -12.74
N LYS A 11 0.37 -3.92 -13.14
CA LYS A 11 1.60 -4.39 -13.82
C LYS A 11 2.53 -5.08 -12.84
N GLU A 12 3.31 -6.03 -13.34
CA GLU A 12 4.40 -6.61 -12.56
C GLU A 12 5.32 -5.51 -12.00
N GLY A 13 5.79 -5.70 -10.76
CA GLY A 13 6.61 -4.72 -10.06
C GLY A 13 5.81 -3.59 -9.40
N THR A 14 4.48 -3.52 -9.59
CA THR A 14 3.59 -2.64 -8.82
C THR A 14 2.96 -3.37 -7.64
N THR A 15 2.68 -2.64 -6.57
CA THR A 15 2.16 -3.18 -5.31
C THR A 15 0.81 -2.56 -4.93
N ALA A 16 0.13 -3.17 -3.96
CA ALA A 16 -1.05 -2.58 -3.34
C ALA A 16 -0.77 -1.19 -2.74
N THR A 17 0.44 -0.96 -2.25
CA THR A 17 0.90 0.33 -1.73
C THR A 17 0.89 1.40 -2.83
N ASP A 18 1.37 1.07 -4.03
CA ASP A 18 1.37 2.00 -5.16
C ASP A 18 -0.04 2.36 -5.63
N LEU A 19 -0.92 1.36 -5.63
CA LEU A 19 -2.33 1.55 -5.96
C LEU A 19 -3.01 2.45 -4.94
N VAL A 20 -2.87 2.18 -3.64
CA VAL A 20 -3.54 3.00 -2.61
C VAL A 20 -3.01 4.43 -2.56
N LEU A 21 -1.72 4.67 -2.81
CA LEU A 21 -1.19 6.04 -2.90
C LEU A 21 -1.78 6.80 -4.10
N THR A 22 -1.96 6.10 -5.23
CA THR A 22 -2.62 6.67 -6.42
C THR A 22 -4.09 6.99 -6.12
N VAL A 23 -4.83 6.05 -5.53
CA VAL A 23 -6.23 6.24 -5.11
C VAL A 23 -6.35 7.40 -4.11
N THR A 24 -5.45 7.47 -3.13
CA THR A 24 -5.45 8.51 -2.10
C THR A 24 -5.26 9.91 -2.70
N GLN A 25 -4.31 10.05 -3.63
CA GLN A 25 -4.09 11.30 -4.36
C GLN A 25 -5.35 11.74 -5.13
N MET A 26 -5.96 10.83 -5.89
CA MET A 26 -7.15 11.12 -6.70
C MET A 26 -8.36 11.50 -5.84
N LEU A 27 -8.62 10.73 -4.77
CA LEU A 27 -9.75 10.99 -3.86
C LEU A 27 -9.57 12.26 -3.04
N ARG A 28 -8.33 12.60 -2.65
CA ARG A 28 -8.06 13.91 -2.04
C ARG A 28 -8.33 15.06 -2.99
N ALA A 29 -7.90 14.95 -4.25
CA ALA A 29 -8.17 15.97 -5.26
C ALA A 29 -9.67 16.12 -5.53
N LYS A 30 -10.44 15.03 -5.50
CA LYS A 30 -11.90 15.03 -5.69
C LYS A 30 -12.67 15.66 -4.51
N GLY A 31 -12.13 15.62 -3.29
CA GLY A 31 -12.80 16.16 -2.10
C GLY A 31 -13.94 15.27 -1.61
N VAL A 32 -13.60 14.14 -0.99
CA VAL A 32 -14.56 13.14 -0.50
C VAL A 32 -14.81 13.18 1.01
N VAL A 33 -14.50 14.30 1.67
CA VAL A 33 -14.66 14.46 3.12
C VAL A 33 -16.10 14.20 3.55
N GLY A 34 -16.28 13.29 4.52
CA GLY A 34 -17.60 12.93 5.08
C GLY A 34 -18.47 12.07 4.16
N LYS A 35 -17.95 11.63 3.02
CA LYS A 35 -18.67 10.79 2.04
C LYS A 35 -18.22 9.34 2.14
N PHE A 36 -19.07 8.42 1.69
CA PHE A 36 -18.67 7.04 1.43
C PHE A 36 -18.02 6.97 0.04
N VAL A 37 -16.95 6.19 -0.07
CA VAL A 37 -16.36 5.78 -1.34
C VAL A 37 -16.63 4.28 -1.49
N GLU A 38 -17.23 3.90 -2.61
CA GLU A 38 -17.49 2.50 -2.95
C GLU A 38 -16.70 2.13 -4.19
N PHE A 39 -15.87 1.10 -4.07
CA PHE A 39 -15.05 0.60 -5.16
C PHE A 39 -15.85 -0.37 -6.03
N CYS A 40 -15.76 -0.18 -7.34
CA CYS A 40 -16.52 -0.95 -8.32
C CYS A 40 -15.69 -1.20 -9.60
N GLY A 41 -16.27 -1.89 -10.57
CA GLY A 41 -15.63 -2.16 -11.85
C GLY A 41 -14.87 -3.50 -11.94
N PRO A 42 -14.45 -3.89 -13.15
CA PRO A 42 -13.83 -5.19 -13.41
C PRO A 42 -12.44 -5.35 -12.76
N GLY A 43 -11.74 -4.25 -12.44
CA GLY A 43 -10.44 -4.31 -11.78
C GLY A 43 -10.47 -5.01 -10.41
N LEU A 44 -11.63 -5.05 -9.74
CA LEU A 44 -11.82 -5.75 -8.46
C LEU A 44 -11.54 -7.26 -8.57
N ASP A 45 -11.80 -7.87 -9.73
CA ASP A 45 -11.59 -9.30 -9.96
C ASP A 45 -10.10 -9.69 -9.96
N HIS A 46 -9.22 -8.70 -10.03
CA HIS A 46 -7.77 -8.87 -10.05
C HIS A 46 -7.09 -8.43 -8.73
N LEU A 47 -7.87 -8.02 -7.73
CA LEU A 47 -7.36 -7.59 -6.42
C LEU A 47 -7.66 -8.65 -5.36
N THR A 48 -6.62 -9.08 -4.66
CA THR A 48 -6.80 -9.95 -3.48
C THR A 48 -7.51 -9.20 -2.36
N LEU A 49 -8.08 -9.92 -1.39
CA LEU A 49 -8.70 -9.25 -0.24
C LEU A 49 -7.70 -8.37 0.53
N ALA A 50 -6.43 -8.78 0.59
CA ALA A 50 -5.40 -7.98 1.23
C ALA A 50 -5.16 -6.64 0.52
N ASP A 51 -5.17 -6.62 -0.83
CA ASP A 51 -5.02 -5.39 -1.60
C ASP A 51 -6.20 -4.44 -1.35
N ARG A 52 -7.42 -4.99 -1.34
CA ARG A 52 -8.64 -4.23 -1.02
C ARG A 52 -8.60 -3.66 0.38
N ALA A 53 -8.12 -4.44 1.36
CA ALA A 53 -7.95 -3.99 2.74
C ALA A 53 -6.89 -2.88 2.86
N THR A 54 -5.78 -2.95 2.12
CA THR A 54 -4.79 -1.87 2.04
C THR A 54 -5.44 -0.57 1.54
N ILE A 55 -6.26 -0.64 0.50
CA ILE A 55 -6.96 0.52 -0.05
C ILE A 55 -7.97 1.10 0.95
N ALA A 56 -8.84 0.24 1.49
CA ALA A 56 -9.87 0.64 2.44
C ALA A 56 -9.30 1.18 3.77
N ASN A 57 -8.15 0.67 4.21
CA ASN A 57 -7.47 1.13 5.41
C ASN A 57 -7.08 2.62 5.33
N MET A 58 -6.77 3.12 4.13
CA MET A 58 -6.37 4.52 3.92
C MET A 58 -7.55 5.49 3.76
N ALA A 59 -8.78 5.08 4.09
CA ALA A 59 -9.96 5.94 4.02
C ALA A 59 -9.82 7.28 4.76
N PRO A 60 -9.28 7.33 6.00
CA PRO A 60 -9.01 8.59 6.68
C PRO A 60 -8.02 9.48 5.91
N GLU A 61 -7.01 8.89 5.27
CA GLU A 61 -5.97 9.58 4.52
C GLU A 61 -6.48 10.23 3.25
N TYR A 62 -7.58 9.77 2.64
CA TYR A 62 -8.28 10.48 1.57
C TYR A 62 -9.56 11.21 2.01
N GLY A 63 -9.93 11.10 3.28
CA GLY A 63 -11.00 11.86 3.93
C GLY A 63 -12.38 11.21 3.88
N ALA A 64 -12.51 10.03 3.27
CA ALA A 64 -13.81 9.35 3.25
C ALA A 64 -14.17 8.82 4.63
N THR A 65 -15.48 8.75 4.91
CA THR A 65 -16.00 8.07 6.11
C THR A 65 -15.78 6.56 6.02
N CYS A 66 -15.82 6.00 4.81
CA CYS A 66 -15.68 4.58 4.55
C CYS A 66 -15.10 4.36 3.14
N GLY A 67 -14.17 3.42 3.00
CA GLY A 67 -13.77 2.80 1.74
C GLY A 67 -14.37 1.41 1.63
N PHE A 68 -15.43 1.25 0.85
CA PHE A 68 -16.24 0.04 0.80
C PHE A 68 -15.91 -0.81 -0.42
N PHE A 69 -15.65 -2.10 -0.20
CA PHE A 69 -15.60 -3.12 -1.25
C PHE A 69 -16.75 -4.11 -1.01
N PRO A 70 -17.59 -4.40 -2.02
CA PRO A 70 -18.71 -5.31 -1.87
C PRO A 70 -18.24 -6.76 -1.65
N VAL A 71 -19.11 -7.58 -1.05
CA VAL A 71 -18.85 -9.01 -0.84
C VAL A 71 -18.91 -9.73 -2.18
N ASP A 72 -17.90 -10.54 -2.46
CA ASP A 72 -17.78 -11.28 -3.72
C ASP A 72 -17.04 -12.61 -3.53
N GLN A 73 -16.68 -13.25 -4.64
CA GLN A 73 -15.97 -14.53 -4.63
C GLN A 73 -14.62 -14.46 -3.90
N GLU A 74 -13.87 -13.36 -4.02
CA GLU A 74 -12.58 -13.20 -3.32
C GLU A 74 -12.77 -13.08 -1.81
N THR A 75 -13.86 -12.44 -1.38
CA THR A 75 -14.24 -12.43 0.05
C THR A 75 -14.41 -13.85 0.59
N ILE A 76 -15.08 -14.72 -0.17
CA ILE A 76 -15.26 -16.15 0.18
C ILE A 76 -13.94 -16.92 0.14
N THR A 77 -13.10 -16.66 -0.86
CA THR A 77 -11.74 -17.23 -0.96
C THR A 77 -10.92 -16.91 0.27
N TYR A 78 -10.90 -15.65 0.69
CA TYR A 78 -10.17 -15.21 1.87
C TYR A 78 -10.72 -15.80 3.18
N LEU A 79 -12.04 -15.91 3.34
CA LEU A 79 -12.62 -16.55 4.52
C LEU A 79 -12.19 -18.03 4.64
N LYS A 80 -12.12 -18.75 3.51
CA LYS A 80 -11.59 -20.12 3.48
C LYS A 80 -10.09 -20.13 3.83
N PHE A 81 -9.30 -19.26 3.18
CA PHE A 81 -7.86 -19.14 3.40
C PHE A 81 -7.52 -18.83 4.87
N SER A 82 -8.28 -17.95 5.52
CA SER A 82 -8.11 -17.57 6.92
C SER A 82 -8.71 -18.59 7.92
N GLY A 83 -9.03 -19.80 7.46
CA GLY A 83 -9.43 -20.92 8.30
C GLY A 83 -10.85 -20.82 8.89
N ARG A 84 -11.75 -20.03 8.29
CA ARG A 84 -13.16 -20.02 8.72
C ARG A 84 -13.84 -21.34 8.38
N SER A 85 -14.69 -21.82 9.29
CA SER A 85 -15.37 -23.10 9.10
C SER A 85 -16.24 -23.10 7.84
N GLN A 86 -16.32 -24.25 7.16
CA GLN A 86 -17.09 -24.38 5.92
C GLN A 86 -18.56 -23.96 6.09
N HIS A 87 -19.17 -24.29 7.23
CA HIS A 87 -20.53 -23.86 7.57
C HIS A 87 -20.66 -22.33 7.57
N ARG A 88 -19.71 -21.62 8.19
CA ARG A 88 -19.73 -20.15 8.26
C ARG A 88 -19.53 -19.52 6.88
N VAL A 89 -18.62 -20.08 6.08
CA VAL A 89 -18.37 -19.61 4.71
C VAL A 89 -19.63 -19.74 3.86
N LYS A 90 -20.30 -20.89 3.90
CA LYS A 90 -21.57 -21.13 3.18
C LYS A 90 -22.67 -20.16 3.64
N LEU A 91 -22.77 -19.91 4.94
CA LEU A 91 -23.75 -18.98 5.49
C LEU A 91 -23.52 -17.54 4.99
N VAL A 92 -22.27 -17.05 5.00
CA VAL A 92 -21.92 -15.70 4.54
C VAL A 92 -22.30 -15.52 3.07
N GLU A 93 -21.95 -16.49 2.21
CA GLU A 93 -22.30 -16.43 0.79
C GLU A 93 -23.82 -16.46 0.57
N ALA A 94 -24.52 -17.41 1.19
CA ALA A 94 -25.97 -17.54 1.05
C ALA A 94 -26.70 -16.27 1.51
N TYR A 95 -26.27 -15.69 2.64
CA TYR A 95 -26.83 -14.45 3.15
C TYR A 95 -26.55 -13.26 2.21
N ALA A 96 -25.31 -13.09 1.76
CA ALA A 96 -24.95 -12.00 0.86
C ALA A 96 -25.76 -12.04 -0.45
N ARG A 97 -25.96 -13.23 -1.01
CA ARG A 97 -26.81 -13.42 -2.20
C ARG A 97 -28.28 -13.12 -1.91
N ALA A 98 -28.83 -13.65 -0.82
CA ALA A 98 -30.23 -13.45 -0.46
C ALA A 98 -30.57 -11.98 -0.17
N GLN A 99 -29.59 -11.19 0.31
CA GLN A 99 -29.75 -9.77 0.60
C GLN A 99 -29.40 -8.85 -0.59
N GLY A 100 -28.95 -9.39 -1.73
CA GLY A 100 -28.49 -8.57 -2.85
C GLY A 100 -27.18 -7.82 -2.57
N LEU A 101 -26.38 -8.29 -1.62
CA LEU A 101 -25.06 -7.73 -1.27
C LEU A 101 -23.90 -8.40 -2.01
N TRP A 102 -24.19 -9.45 -2.78
CA TRP A 102 -23.22 -10.21 -3.55
C TRP A 102 -22.89 -9.50 -4.87
N ARG A 103 -21.60 -9.22 -5.10
CA ARG A 103 -21.07 -8.72 -6.37
C ARG A 103 -20.50 -9.86 -7.21
N ASP A 104 -20.86 -9.86 -8.49
CA ASP A 104 -20.24 -10.63 -9.56
C ASP A 104 -20.22 -9.82 -10.88
N GLN A 105 -19.79 -10.44 -11.98
CA GLN A 105 -19.71 -9.81 -13.30
C GLN A 105 -21.07 -9.41 -13.89
N THR A 106 -22.17 -10.00 -13.39
CA THR A 106 -23.53 -9.69 -13.86
C THR A 106 -24.20 -8.61 -13.02
N THR A 107 -23.59 -8.25 -11.88
CA THR A 107 -24.11 -7.24 -10.98
C THR A 107 -24.00 -5.85 -11.65
N PRO A 108 -25.12 -5.13 -11.83
CA PRO A 108 -25.07 -3.79 -12.41
C PRO A 108 -24.32 -2.84 -11.49
N THR A 109 -23.57 -1.91 -12.07
CA THR A 109 -22.93 -0.83 -11.31
C THR A 109 -24.01 -0.02 -10.59
N PRO A 110 -23.89 0.22 -9.27
CA PRO A 110 -24.82 1.07 -8.55
C PRO A 110 -24.84 2.50 -9.13
N ILE A 111 -25.95 3.21 -8.93
CA ILE A 111 -26.04 4.62 -9.30
C ILE A 111 -25.35 5.43 -8.19
N PHE A 112 -24.17 5.95 -8.48
CA PHE A 112 -23.41 6.78 -7.56
C PHE A 112 -23.77 8.26 -7.67
N THR A 113 -23.45 9.03 -6.64
CA THR A 113 -23.63 10.49 -6.65
C THR A 113 -22.68 11.16 -7.63
N ASP A 114 -21.48 10.60 -7.74
CA ASP A 114 -20.41 11.04 -8.62
C ASP A 114 -19.42 9.88 -8.74
N GLU A 115 -18.61 9.87 -9.79
CA GLU A 115 -17.72 8.76 -10.13
C GLU A 115 -16.31 9.24 -10.47
N LEU A 116 -15.35 8.34 -10.22
CA LEU A 116 -13.97 8.42 -10.70
C LEU A 116 -13.62 7.09 -11.33
N GLU A 117 -12.75 7.10 -12.33
CA GLU A 117 -12.21 5.90 -12.93
C GLU A 117 -10.68 5.90 -12.85
N LEU A 118 -10.11 4.73 -12.55
CA LEU A 118 -8.68 4.47 -12.58
C LEU A 118 -8.41 3.18 -13.35
N ASP A 119 -7.66 3.28 -14.45
CA ASP A 119 -6.98 2.14 -15.04
C ASP A 119 -5.76 1.78 -14.21
N ILE A 120 -5.86 0.68 -13.45
CA ILE A 120 -4.81 0.25 -12.54
C ILE A 120 -3.55 -0.25 -13.27
N SER A 121 -3.62 -0.50 -14.59
CA SER A 121 -2.42 -0.79 -15.40
C SER A 121 -1.51 0.43 -15.57
N THR A 122 -2.01 1.63 -15.29
CA THR A 122 -1.23 2.88 -15.33
C THR A 122 -0.48 3.16 -14.02
N VAL A 123 -0.80 2.43 -12.95
CA VAL A 123 -0.10 2.55 -11.66
C VAL A 123 1.37 2.19 -11.85
N SER A 124 2.23 2.94 -11.17
CA SER A 124 3.69 2.79 -11.23
C SER A 124 4.25 2.82 -9.81
N PRO A 125 5.44 2.23 -9.57
CA PRO A 125 6.08 2.28 -8.25
C PRO A 125 6.24 3.70 -7.73
N THR A 126 5.82 3.92 -6.49
CA THR A 126 5.66 5.24 -5.88
C THR A 126 6.04 5.25 -4.41
N ILE A 127 6.37 6.44 -3.92
CA ILE A 127 6.48 6.77 -2.50
C ILE A 127 5.58 7.97 -2.20
N ALA A 128 5.32 8.23 -0.93
CA ALA A 128 4.58 9.43 -0.50
C ALA A 128 5.40 10.24 0.51
N GLY A 129 5.36 11.56 0.37
CA GLY A 129 6.01 12.47 1.32
C GLY A 129 6.60 13.71 0.64
N PRO A 130 7.50 14.44 1.33
CA PRO A 130 8.04 14.09 2.65
C PRO A 130 7.11 14.44 3.82
N LYS A 131 5.99 15.15 3.58
CA LYS A 131 5.16 15.71 4.66
C LYS A 131 3.77 15.12 4.78
N ARG A 132 3.14 14.67 3.68
CA ARG A 132 1.75 14.21 3.69
C ARG A 132 1.56 12.93 2.86
N PRO A 133 0.63 12.03 3.23
CA PRO A 133 0.38 10.78 2.51
C PRO A 133 -0.07 10.96 1.05
N GLN A 134 -0.75 12.06 0.73
CA GLN A 134 -1.21 12.37 -0.62
C GLN A 134 -0.12 12.98 -1.52
N ASP A 135 1.06 13.30 -0.96
CA ASP A 135 2.19 13.84 -1.72
C ASP A 135 2.90 12.69 -2.46
N LYS A 136 2.23 12.13 -3.47
CA LYS A 136 2.71 11.02 -4.28
C LYS A 136 3.90 11.45 -5.14
N ILE A 137 4.98 10.68 -5.08
CA ILE A 137 6.20 10.84 -5.88
C ILE A 137 6.44 9.51 -6.61
N LEU A 138 6.61 9.55 -7.93
CA LEU A 138 7.01 8.36 -8.69
C LEU A 138 8.42 7.95 -8.24
N LEU A 139 8.64 6.65 -7.99
CA LEU A 139 9.90 6.17 -7.41
C LEU A 139 11.11 6.56 -8.26
N HIS A 140 11.00 6.51 -9.59
CA HIS A 140 12.07 6.91 -10.51
C HIS A 140 12.39 8.41 -10.47
N GLN A 141 11.50 9.25 -9.91
CA GLN A 141 11.67 10.69 -9.75
C GLN A 141 12.13 11.08 -8.35
N ALA A 142 12.18 10.13 -7.40
CA ALA A 142 12.44 10.42 -5.99
C ALA A 142 13.71 11.26 -5.76
N LYS A 143 14.80 10.96 -6.48
CA LYS A 143 16.05 11.73 -6.41
C LYS A 143 15.85 13.19 -6.85
N THR A 144 15.29 13.41 -8.04
CA THR A 144 15.07 14.76 -8.59
C THR A 144 14.12 15.57 -7.72
N THR A 145 13.03 14.95 -7.26
CA THR A 145 12.07 15.60 -6.36
C THR A 145 12.71 15.97 -5.03
N PHE A 146 13.49 15.07 -4.43
CA PHE A 146 14.22 15.36 -3.19
C PHE A 146 15.20 16.54 -3.34
N GLN A 147 15.95 16.58 -4.44
CA GLN A 147 16.88 17.67 -4.73
C GLN A 147 16.16 19.02 -4.84
N SER A 148 15.03 19.09 -5.54
CA SER A 148 14.21 20.31 -5.62
C SER A 148 13.73 20.76 -4.23
N LEU A 149 13.19 19.83 -3.44
CA LEU A 149 12.65 20.11 -2.11
C LEU A 149 13.73 20.63 -1.14
N ILE A 150 14.94 20.08 -1.20
CA ILE A 150 16.10 20.51 -0.42
C ILE A 150 16.53 21.93 -0.84
N SER A 151 16.59 22.23 -2.14
CA SER A 151 16.98 23.55 -2.64
C SER A 151 15.96 24.65 -2.30
N GLU A 152 14.68 24.32 -2.24
CA GLU A 152 13.59 25.24 -1.89
C GLU A 152 13.42 25.41 -0.36
N ALA A 153 14.08 24.57 0.44
CA ALA A 153 13.94 24.61 1.89
C ALA A 153 14.53 25.93 2.46
N PRO A 154 13.81 26.65 3.34
CA PRO A 154 14.22 27.96 3.84
C PRO A 154 15.52 27.94 4.66
N LEU A 155 15.97 26.76 5.10
CA LEU A 155 17.21 26.54 5.83
C LEU A 155 18.45 26.40 4.93
N ASN A 156 18.29 26.27 3.60
CA ASN A 156 19.38 25.97 2.65
C ASN A 156 19.90 27.18 1.86
N LYS A 157 19.87 28.38 2.45
CA LYS A 157 20.45 29.60 1.82
C LYS A 157 21.98 29.56 1.63
N LYS A 158 22.65 28.48 2.02
CA LYS A 158 24.03 28.16 1.60
C LYS A 158 24.04 26.70 1.15
N ALA A 159 24.13 26.50 -0.16
CA ALA A 159 24.15 25.20 -0.81
C ALA A 159 25.47 24.45 -0.59
N GLU A 160 25.84 24.21 0.66
CA GLU A 160 26.87 23.25 1.02
C GLU A 160 26.13 21.98 1.46
N GLN A 161 26.44 20.83 0.84
CA GLN A 161 25.95 19.54 1.30
C GLN A 161 26.33 19.40 2.78
N LEU A 162 25.33 19.41 3.66
CA LEU A 162 25.60 19.25 5.08
C LEU A 162 25.94 17.78 5.32
N GLU A 163 27.20 17.54 5.66
CA GLU A 163 27.70 16.25 6.08
C GLU A 163 27.77 16.18 7.59
N ALA A 164 27.23 15.11 8.17
CA ALA A 164 27.34 14.79 9.57
C ALA A 164 28.19 13.52 9.75
N ILE A 165 29.05 13.51 10.76
CA ILE A 165 29.78 12.31 11.17
C ILE A 165 28.92 11.58 12.20
N VAL A 166 28.52 10.36 11.88
CA VAL A 166 27.80 9.45 12.79
C VAL A 166 28.73 8.32 13.17
N GLU A 167 28.79 8.00 14.46
CA GLU A 167 29.60 6.89 14.97
C GLU A 167 28.70 5.69 15.28
N THR A 168 29.02 4.54 14.70
CA THR A 168 28.36 3.24 14.96
C THR A 168 29.42 2.16 15.07
N ASP A 169 29.34 1.29 16.07
CA ASP A 169 30.30 0.19 16.30
C ASP A 169 31.78 0.66 16.30
N SER A 170 32.03 1.82 16.91
CA SER A 170 33.36 2.47 16.95
C SER A 170 33.94 2.83 15.58
N GLN A 171 33.11 2.88 14.53
CA GLN A 171 33.45 3.37 13.20
C GLN A 171 32.72 4.69 12.90
N LYS A 172 33.43 5.61 12.25
CA LYS A 172 32.88 6.90 11.81
C LYS A 172 32.37 6.79 10.39
N HIS A 173 31.14 7.25 10.18
CA HIS A 173 30.47 7.29 8.89
C HIS A 173 30.07 8.72 8.54
N VAL A 174 30.24 9.09 7.29
CA VAL A 174 29.75 10.36 6.75
C VAL A 174 28.32 10.16 6.25
N VAL A 175 27.40 10.97 6.77
CA VAL A 175 25.98 10.95 6.45
C VAL A 175 25.61 12.31 5.87
N SER A 176 25.03 12.32 4.68
CA SER A 176 24.63 13.54 3.98
C SER A 176 23.11 13.61 3.80
N ASP A 177 22.62 14.76 3.32
CA ASP A 177 21.21 14.96 3.00
C ASP A 177 20.63 13.84 2.12
N GLY A 178 19.48 13.30 2.54
CA GLY A 178 18.79 12.21 1.86
C GLY A 178 19.25 10.82 2.29
N ALA A 179 20.23 10.72 3.18
CA ALA A 179 20.57 9.45 3.80
C ALA A 179 19.37 8.87 4.58
N ILE A 180 19.08 7.60 4.34
CA ILE A 180 18.09 6.86 5.12
C ILE A 180 18.68 6.57 6.49
N VAL A 181 17.99 7.01 7.55
CA VAL A 181 18.38 6.75 8.95
C VAL A 181 17.37 5.84 9.67
N ILE A 182 16.16 5.71 9.13
CA ILE A 182 15.12 4.79 9.61
C ILE A 182 14.54 4.06 8.40
N ALA A 183 14.45 2.75 8.49
CA ALA A 183 13.78 1.91 7.50
C ALA A 183 12.89 0.90 8.22
N ALA A 184 11.58 1.19 8.30
CA ALA A 184 10.64 0.42 9.09
C ALA A 184 9.57 -0.24 8.20
N ILE A 185 9.48 -1.56 8.22
CA ILE A 185 8.33 -2.30 7.69
C ILE A 185 7.32 -2.45 8.83
N THR A 186 6.28 -1.62 8.79
CA THR A 186 5.29 -1.47 9.86
C THR A 186 3.89 -1.24 9.29
N SER A 187 2.95 -0.89 10.16
CA SER A 187 1.53 -0.62 9.90
C SER A 187 0.73 -1.85 9.48
N CYS A 188 -0.52 -1.91 9.92
CA CYS A 188 -1.49 -2.90 9.46
C CYS A 188 -1.78 -2.76 7.96
N THR A 189 -1.58 -1.58 7.35
CA THR A 189 -1.80 -1.31 5.91
C THR A 189 -1.04 -2.27 5.00
N ASN A 190 0.24 -2.53 5.32
CA ASN A 190 1.12 -3.37 4.50
C ASN A 190 1.40 -4.73 5.17
N THR A 191 1.53 -4.79 6.50
CA THR A 191 1.88 -6.05 7.17
C THR A 191 0.74 -7.06 7.21
N SER A 192 -0.50 -6.65 6.93
CA SER A 192 -1.62 -7.58 6.73
C SER A 192 -1.66 -8.20 5.32
N ASN A 193 -0.82 -7.72 4.39
CA ASN A 193 -0.79 -8.17 3.01
C ASN A 193 0.38 -9.15 2.77
N PRO A 194 0.12 -10.46 2.64
CA PRO A 194 1.18 -11.46 2.49
C PRO A 194 2.03 -11.26 1.24
N SER A 195 1.45 -10.73 0.15
CA SER A 195 2.14 -10.54 -1.13
C SER A 195 3.33 -9.60 -0.99
N VAL A 196 3.12 -8.42 -0.39
CA VAL A 196 4.20 -7.43 -0.21
C VAL A 196 5.22 -7.85 0.86
N MET A 197 4.77 -8.57 1.88
CA MET A 197 5.66 -9.08 2.94
C MET A 197 6.58 -10.20 2.44
N LEU A 198 6.04 -11.16 1.68
CA LEU A 198 6.84 -12.19 1.02
C LEU A 198 7.76 -11.58 -0.04
N ALA A 199 7.29 -10.61 -0.82
CA ALA A 199 8.13 -9.90 -1.78
C ALA A 199 9.33 -9.22 -1.09
N ALA A 200 9.10 -8.55 0.05
CA ALA A 200 10.18 -7.94 0.84
C ALA A 200 11.19 -8.98 1.34
N GLY A 201 10.72 -10.12 1.85
CA GLY A 201 11.59 -11.22 2.29
C GLY A 201 12.41 -11.84 1.13
N LEU A 202 11.76 -12.07 -0.02
CA LEU A 202 12.43 -12.59 -1.21
C LEU A 202 13.48 -11.61 -1.74
N LEU A 203 13.19 -10.31 -1.73
CA LEU A 203 14.14 -9.26 -2.08
C LEU A 203 15.33 -9.27 -1.12
N ALA A 204 15.08 -9.32 0.19
CA ALA A 204 16.13 -9.38 1.21
C ALA A 204 17.03 -10.61 1.05
N ARG A 205 16.44 -11.79 0.86
CA ARG A 205 17.17 -13.05 0.59
C ARG A 205 18.09 -12.91 -0.63
N ASN A 206 17.58 -12.34 -1.71
CA ASN A 206 18.36 -12.17 -2.94
C ASN A 206 19.47 -11.12 -2.76
N ALA A 207 19.21 -10.01 -2.05
CA ALA A 207 20.22 -9.01 -1.72
C ALA A 207 21.37 -9.58 -0.88
N VAL A 208 21.05 -10.38 0.15
CA VAL A 208 22.05 -11.06 0.99
C VAL A 208 22.89 -12.05 0.19
N ARG A 209 22.27 -12.81 -0.73
CA ARG A 209 23.01 -13.72 -1.64
C ARG A 209 23.98 -12.98 -2.58
N LEU A 210 23.69 -11.73 -2.89
CA LEU A 210 24.57 -10.85 -3.67
C LEU A 210 25.61 -10.11 -2.79
N GLY A 211 25.69 -10.41 -1.50
CA GLY A 211 26.63 -9.79 -0.56
C GLY A 211 26.26 -8.36 -0.15
N LEU A 212 25.04 -7.90 -0.46
CA LEU A 212 24.57 -6.57 -0.05
C LEU A 212 24.25 -6.58 1.45
N GLN A 213 24.55 -5.45 2.10
CA GLN A 213 24.27 -5.22 3.52
C GLN A 213 23.63 -3.84 3.71
N VAL A 214 22.83 -3.72 4.76
CA VAL A 214 22.28 -2.44 5.19
C VAL A 214 23.40 -1.58 5.78
N LYS A 215 23.36 -0.27 5.54
CA LYS A 215 24.32 0.67 6.14
C LYS A 215 24.15 0.68 7.68
N PRO A 216 25.24 0.74 8.46
CA PRO A 216 25.19 0.53 9.91
C PRO A 216 24.44 1.63 10.68
N TRP A 217 24.35 2.84 10.12
CA TRP A 217 23.59 3.93 10.73
C TRP A 217 22.07 3.84 10.51
N VAL A 218 21.58 2.87 9.73
CA VAL A 218 20.15 2.73 9.44
C VAL A 218 19.49 1.94 10.57
N LYS A 219 18.56 2.58 11.28
CA LYS A 219 17.70 1.89 12.23
C LYS A 219 16.60 1.13 11.49
N THR A 220 16.83 -0.16 11.25
CA THR A 220 15.84 -1.06 10.64
C THR A 220 14.87 -1.63 11.66
N SER A 221 13.60 -1.75 11.30
CA SER A 221 12.62 -2.48 12.13
C SER A 221 11.57 -3.20 11.27
N LEU A 222 11.09 -4.32 11.80
CA LEU A 222 9.97 -5.08 11.26
C LEU A 222 8.95 -5.27 12.39
N ALA A 223 7.75 -4.73 12.21
CA ALA A 223 6.65 -4.80 13.19
C ALA A 223 5.43 -5.47 12.55
N PRO A 224 5.36 -6.82 12.54
CA PRO A 224 4.26 -7.54 11.90
C PRO A 224 2.93 -7.31 12.61
N GLY A 225 1.86 -7.08 11.84
CA GLY A 225 0.51 -6.88 12.39
C GLY A 225 -0.15 -8.12 13.00
N SER A 226 0.42 -9.31 12.80
CA SER A 226 -0.02 -10.56 13.43
C SER A 226 1.09 -11.61 13.48
N LYS A 227 0.91 -12.65 14.31
CA LYS A 227 1.84 -13.80 14.39
C LYS A 227 1.95 -14.56 13.07
N VAL A 228 0.86 -14.62 12.29
CA VAL A 228 0.80 -15.33 11.00
C VAL A 228 1.86 -14.82 10.02
N VAL A 229 2.16 -13.52 10.07
CA VAL A 229 3.19 -12.91 9.22
C VAL A 229 4.56 -13.50 9.48
N THR A 230 4.94 -13.55 10.76
CA THR A 230 6.22 -14.15 11.17
C THR A 230 6.28 -15.64 10.80
N ASP A 231 5.16 -16.36 10.94
CA ASP A 231 5.12 -17.80 10.66
C ASP A 231 5.31 -18.10 9.17
N TYR A 232 4.63 -17.40 8.27
CA TYR A 232 4.82 -17.67 6.83
C TYR A 232 6.19 -17.20 6.32
N LEU A 233 6.78 -16.13 6.88
CA LEU A 233 8.14 -15.70 6.51
C LEU A 233 9.16 -16.79 6.87
N LYS A 234 9.07 -17.32 8.09
CA LYS A 234 9.89 -18.45 8.55
C LYS A 234 9.72 -19.69 7.68
N VAL A 235 8.48 -20.09 7.38
CA VAL A 235 8.22 -21.26 6.53
C VAL A 235 8.75 -21.07 5.11
N ALA A 236 8.68 -19.85 4.56
CA ALA A 236 9.23 -19.51 3.25
C ALA A 236 10.77 -19.37 3.26
N GLY A 237 11.41 -19.42 4.43
CA GLY A 237 12.86 -19.27 4.58
C GLY A 237 13.37 -17.87 4.24
N VAL A 238 12.57 -16.85 4.54
CA VAL A 238 12.88 -15.42 4.31
C VAL A 238 12.68 -14.56 5.55
#